data_AF-A0A7Y2E0T4-F1
#
_entry.id   AF-A0A7Y2E0T4-F1
#
_cell.length_a   1.000
_cell.length_b   1.000
_cell.length_c   1.000
_cell.angle_alpha   90.00
_cell.angle_beta   90.00
_cell.angle_gamma   90.00
#
_symmetry.space_group_name_H-M   'P 1'
#
loop_
_entity.id
_entity.type
_entity.pdbx_description
1 polymer ?
#
loop_
_entity_poly.entity_id
_entity_poly.type
_entity_poly.pdbx_seq_one_letter_code
_entity_poly.pdbx_strand_id
1 'polypeptide(L)'
;ENERLEGEEKKIKKDVLYSSYSHQHHSYISRGFYAKQIKHWLKYFKLKQMLFLDSQLLFDDSQKAYDQVTKFLGIKKIKLIEKKAYNSGAEDDEAVDQIKELKPFFREANEELFELLGQKFNWK
;
A
#
# COMPACT_ATOMS: atom_id res chain seq x y z
N GLU A 1 13.94 -7.56 11.63
CA GLU A 1 13.01 -8.04 10.59
C GLU A 1 13.65 -9.15 9.75
N ASN A 2 14.78 -8.88 9.09
CA ASN A 2 15.44 -9.78 8.15
C ASN A 2 15.58 -11.23 8.64
N GLU A 3 16.15 -11.46 9.83
CA GLU A 3 16.30 -12.81 10.40
C GLU A 3 14.97 -13.54 10.56
N ARG A 4 13.89 -12.82 10.93
CA ARG A 4 12.56 -13.41 11.12
C ARG A 4 11.89 -13.78 9.79
N LEU A 5 12.31 -13.15 8.68
CA LEU A 5 11.74 -13.39 7.35
C LEU A 5 12.60 -14.33 6.49
N GLU A 6 13.76 -14.74 6.98
CA GLU A 6 14.71 -15.52 6.21
C GLU A 6 14.08 -16.83 5.71
N GLY A 7 14.10 -17.03 4.39
CA GLY A 7 13.55 -18.22 3.75
C GLY A 7 12.02 -18.30 3.68
N GLU A 8 11.28 -17.43 4.37
CA GLU A 8 9.81 -17.48 4.40
C GLU A 8 9.19 -17.23 3.01
N GLU A 9 9.73 -16.29 2.23
CA GLU A 9 9.26 -16.03 0.86
C GLU A 9 9.45 -17.26 -0.06
N LYS A 10 10.52 -18.05 0.14
CA LYS A 10 10.75 -19.28 -0.64
C LYS A 10 9.72 -20.36 -0.28
N LYS A 11 9.38 -20.50 1.00
CA LYS A 11 8.36 -21.45 1.46
C LYS A 11 6.98 -21.09 0.90
N ILE A 12 6.59 -19.82 0.97
CA ILE A 12 5.32 -19.30 0.41
C ILE A 12 5.22 -19.58 -1.10
N LYS A 13 6.29 -19.37 -1.86
CA LYS A 13 6.28 -19.62 -3.31
C LYS A 13 6.22 -21.10 -3.69
N LYS A 14 6.70 -21.99 -2.82
CA LYS A 14 6.77 -23.43 -3.08
C LYS A 14 5.44 -24.13 -2.78
N ASP A 15 4.71 -23.66 -1.78
CA ASP A 15 3.46 -24.27 -1.32
C ASP A 15 2.37 -23.20 -1.16
N VAL A 16 1.35 -23.29 -2.01
CA VAL A 16 0.22 -22.35 -2.02
C VAL A 16 -0.65 -22.43 -0.76
N LEU A 17 -0.56 -23.52 0.01
CA LEU A 17 -1.27 -23.70 1.27
C LEU A 17 -0.44 -23.26 2.48
N TYR A 18 0.85 -22.95 2.29
CA TYR A 18 1.72 -22.52 3.39
C TYR A 18 1.39 -21.09 3.82
N SER A 19 1.01 -20.95 5.10
CA SER A 19 0.77 -19.67 5.75
C SER A 19 1.93 -19.34 6.69
N SER A 20 2.70 -18.31 6.35
CA SER A 20 3.83 -17.85 7.19
C SER A 20 3.40 -16.81 8.21
N TYR A 21 3.38 -17.18 9.49
CA TYR A 21 3.13 -16.24 10.58
C TYR A 21 4.15 -15.08 10.57
N SER A 22 5.44 -15.40 10.41
CA SER A 22 6.51 -14.40 10.39
C SER A 22 6.37 -13.44 9.22
N HIS A 23 6.06 -13.92 8.02
CA HIS A 23 5.82 -13.03 6.88
C HIS A 23 4.58 -12.17 7.08
N GLN A 24 3.52 -12.67 7.69
CA GLN A 24 2.30 -11.90 7.96
C GLN A 24 2.51 -10.82 9.03
N HIS A 25 3.31 -11.10 10.06
CA HIS A 25 3.39 -10.22 11.23
C HIS A 25 4.68 -9.39 11.26
N HIS A 26 5.78 -9.84 10.67
CA HIS A 26 7.10 -9.23 10.87
C HIS A 26 7.67 -8.50 9.65
N SER A 27 6.94 -8.38 8.54
CA SER A 27 7.38 -7.74 7.30
C SER A 27 7.11 -6.24 7.24
N TYR A 28 7.43 -5.49 8.30
CA TYR A 28 7.07 -4.08 8.43
C TYR A 28 7.73 -3.20 7.36
N ILE A 29 9.05 -3.32 7.18
CA ILE A 29 9.81 -2.55 6.19
C ILE A 29 9.60 -3.15 4.80
N SER A 30 9.69 -4.48 4.68
CA SER A 30 9.60 -5.14 3.38
C SER A 30 8.26 -4.93 2.68
N ARG A 31 7.15 -4.81 3.42
CA ARG A 31 5.82 -4.43 2.89
C ARG A 31 5.75 -2.99 2.40
N GLY A 32 6.65 -2.12 2.82
CA GLY A 32 6.74 -0.73 2.35
C GLY A 32 7.32 -0.58 0.94
N PHE A 33 8.02 -1.60 0.42
CA PHE A 33 8.55 -1.56 -0.96
C PHE A 33 7.47 -1.91 -1.98
N TYR A 34 6.60 -0.95 -2.28
CA TYR A 34 5.43 -1.16 -3.15
C TYR A 34 5.82 -1.49 -4.59
N ALA A 35 6.82 -0.83 -5.16
CA ALA A 35 7.25 -1.07 -6.55
C ALA A 35 7.64 -2.55 -6.76
N LYS A 36 8.41 -3.13 -5.82
CA LYS A 36 8.80 -4.55 -5.84
C LYS A 36 7.58 -5.48 -5.85
N GLN A 37 6.58 -5.18 -5.02
CA GLN A 37 5.36 -5.99 -4.92
C GLN A 37 4.49 -5.86 -6.17
N ILE A 38 4.31 -4.65 -6.69
CA ILE A 38 3.53 -4.39 -7.91
C ILE A 38 4.18 -5.07 -9.12
N LYS A 39 5.52 -5.02 -9.24
CA LYS A 39 6.26 -5.75 -10.29
C LYS A 39 5.99 -7.26 -10.28
N HIS A 40 5.65 -7.86 -9.14
CA HIS A 40 5.22 -9.25 -9.08
C HIS A 40 3.84 -9.44 -9.74
N TRP A 41 2.87 -8.59 -9.41
CA TRP A 41 1.53 -8.61 -10.01
C TRP A 41 1.55 -8.34 -11.52
N LEU A 42 2.44 -7.45 -11.97
CA LEU A 42 2.58 -7.10 -13.39
C LEU A 42 3.06 -8.26 -14.28
N LYS A 43 3.54 -9.36 -13.69
CA LYS A 43 3.82 -10.60 -14.45
C LYS A 43 2.55 -11.28 -14.97
N TYR A 44 1.41 -10.99 -14.35
CA TYR A 44 0.13 -11.66 -14.62
C TYR A 44 -0.99 -10.70 -15.02
N PHE A 45 -0.96 -9.45 -14.54
CA PHE A 45 -1.99 -8.45 -14.80
C PHE A 45 -1.41 -7.20 -15.45
N LYS A 46 -2.16 -6.59 -16.37
CA LYS A 46 -1.76 -5.30 -16.94
C LYS A 46 -2.00 -4.19 -15.92
N LEU A 47 -1.16 -3.16 -15.92
CA LEU A 47 -1.28 -2.01 -15.00
C LEU A 47 -2.69 -1.38 -15.03
N LYS A 48 -3.32 -1.30 -16.21
CA LYS A 48 -4.70 -0.78 -16.37
C LYS A 48 -5.79 -1.58 -15.66
N GLN A 49 -5.49 -2.78 -15.19
CA GLN A 49 -6.39 -3.64 -14.39
C GLN A 49 -6.16 -3.46 -12.89
N MET A 50 -5.36 -2.48 -12.49
CA MET A 50 -5.07 -2.15 -11.10
C MET A 50 -5.38 -0.68 -10.87
N LEU A 51 -5.96 -0.37 -9.71
CA LEU A 51 -6.19 1.01 -9.26
C LEU A 51 -5.34 1.24 -8.01
N PHE A 52 -4.59 2.33 -8.01
CA PHE A 52 -3.80 2.79 -6.87
C PHE A 52 -4.37 4.11 -6.39
N LEU A 53 -4.71 4.19 -5.11
CA LEU A 53 -5.34 5.34 -4.50
C LEU A 53 -4.44 5.90 -3.39
N ASP A 54 -4.40 7.23 -3.30
CA ASP A 54 -3.82 7.90 -2.16
C ASP A 54 -4.76 7.76 -0.96
N SER A 55 -4.27 7.22 0.15
CA SER A 55 -5.05 7.16 1.39
C SER A 55 -5.42 8.55 1.89
N GLN A 56 -4.57 9.56 1.67
CA GLN A 56 -4.86 10.94 2.05
C GLN A 56 -6.10 11.46 1.30
N LEU A 57 -6.28 11.11 0.03
CA LEU A 57 -7.48 11.47 -0.72
C LEU A 57 -8.73 10.82 -0.11
N LEU A 58 -8.63 9.58 0.38
CA LEU A 58 -9.76 8.92 1.04
C LEU A 58 -10.17 9.64 2.32
N PHE A 59 -9.20 10.13 3.09
CA PHE A 59 -9.45 10.87 4.33
C PHE A 59 -9.96 12.29 4.08
N ASP A 60 -9.34 13.02 3.15
CA ASP A 60 -9.68 14.41 2.87
C ASP A 60 -10.96 14.56 2.03
N ASP A 61 -11.17 13.65 1.06
CA ASP A 61 -12.33 13.66 0.17
C ASP A 61 -12.76 12.23 -0.20
N SER A 62 -13.41 11.55 0.75
CA SER A 62 -13.89 10.19 0.57
C SER A 62 -14.85 10.03 -0.62
N GLN A 63 -15.59 11.08 -1.01
CA GLN A 63 -16.46 11.01 -2.18
C GLN A 63 -15.63 10.92 -3.46
N LYS A 64 -14.57 11.73 -3.59
CA LYS A 64 -13.68 11.68 -4.75
C LYS A 64 -12.91 10.37 -4.84
N ALA A 65 -12.43 9.82 -3.71
CA ALA A 65 -11.82 8.48 -3.69
C ALA A 65 -12.82 7.40 -4.15
N TYR A 66 -14.05 7.42 -3.61
CA TYR A 66 -15.13 6.50 -4.00
C TYR A 66 -15.48 6.60 -5.50
N ASP A 67 -15.54 7.81 -6.02
CA ASP A 67 -15.79 8.08 -7.43
C ASP A 67 -14.72 7.48 -8.35
N GLN A 68 -13.45 7.44 -7.91
CA GLN A 68 -12.37 6.77 -8.66
C GLN A 68 -12.55 5.25 -8.65
N VAL A 69 -12.88 4.67 -7.51
CA VAL A 69 -13.16 3.22 -7.38
C VAL A 69 -14.33 2.81 -8.27
N THR A 70 -15.46 3.50 -8.17
CA THR A 70 -16.66 3.17 -8.95
C THR A 70 -16.42 3.33 -10.45
N LYS A 71 -15.71 4.38 -10.88
CA LYS A 71 -15.30 4.56 -12.27
C LYS A 71 -14.41 3.41 -12.75
N PHE A 72 -13.42 3.01 -11.96
CA PHE A 72 -12.51 1.90 -12.30
C PHE A 72 -13.25 0.57 -12.42
N LEU A 73 -14.20 0.29 -11.52
CA LEU A 73 -15.03 -0.91 -11.55
C LEU A 73 -16.14 -0.87 -12.60
N GLY A 74 -16.39 0.29 -13.24
CA GLY A 74 -17.46 0.45 -14.23
C GLY A 74 -18.87 0.42 -13.63
N ILE A 75 -19.02 0.79 -12.35
CA ILE A 75 -20.32 0.78 -11.65
C ILE A 75 -20.87 2.19 -11.43
N LYS A 76 -22.19 2.28 -11.21
CA LYS A 76 -22.88 3.56 -11.01
C LYS A 76 -22.38 4.26 -9.75
N LYS A 77 -22.09 5.56 -9.89
CA LYS A 77 -21.75 6.43 -8.75
C LYS A 77 -22.96 6.69 -7.87
N ILE A 78 -22.73 6.75 -6.56
CA ILE A 78 -23.70 7.22 -5.57
C ILE A 78 -23.06 8.29 -4.70
N LYS A 79 -23.90 9.14 -4.11
CA LYS A 79 -23.46 10.09 -3.09
C LYS A 79 -23.34 9.35 -1.76
N LEU A 80 -22.16 9.42 -1.15
CA LEU A 80 -21.94 8.90 0.20
C LEU A 80 -22.74 9.76 1.20
N ILE A 81 -23.52 9.10 2.05
CA ILE A 81 -24.39 9.75 3.04
C ILE A 81 -23.61 10.02 4.34
N GLU A 82 -22.77 9.08 4.76
CA GLU A 82 -21.93 9.19 5.96
C GLU A 82 -20.46 8.96 5.59
N LYS A 83 -19.58 9.79 6.13
CA LYS A 83 -18.12 9.75 5.91
C LYS A 83 -17.37 9.71 7.23
N LYS A 84 -17.87 8.90 8.17
CA LYS A 84 -17.28 8.79 9.51
C LYS A 84 -16.14 7.76 9.50
N ALA A 85 -15.01 8.14 10.08
CA ALA A 85 -13.95 7.19 10.39
C ALA A 85 -14.36 6.33 11.60
N TYR A 86 -14.19 5.01 11.48
CA TYR A 86 -14.40 4.07 12.58
C TYR A 86 -13.05 3.47 12.97
N ASN A 87 -12.88 3.14 14.26
CA ASN A 87 -11.64 2.56 14.79
C ASN A 87 -10.39 3.42 14.50
N SER A 88 -10.53 4.76 14.54
CA SER A 88 -9.38 5.65 14.46
C SER A 88 -8.52 5.47 15.71
N GLY A 89 -7.26 5.08 15.52
CA GLY A 89 -6.25 5.12 16.58
C GLY A 89 -5.94 6.55 17.00
N ALA A 90 -5.35 6.73 18.18
CA ALA A 90 -4.78 8.00 18.55
C ALA A 90 -3.60 8.35 17.63
N GLU A 91 -3.41 9.64 17.34
CA GLU A 91 -2.17 10.11 16.73
C GLU A 91 -1.02 9.84 17.71
N ASP A 92 0.02 9.16 17.23
CA ASP A 92 1.20 8.82 18.02
C ASP A 92 2.30 9.84 17.74
N ASP A 93 2.33 10.89 18.57
CA ASP A 93 3.35 11.94 18.51
C ASP A 93 4.78 11.38 18.75
N GLU A 94 4.93 10.19 19.31
CA GLU A 94 6.22 9.55 19.54
C GLU A 94 6.84 8.95 18.26
N ALA A 95 6.07 8.84 17.17
CA ALA A 95 6.53 8.28 15.89
C ALA A 95 7.28 9.30 14.99
N VAL A 96 7.30 10.58 15.35
CA VAL A 96 7.79 11.67 14.48
C VAL A 96 9.27 11.49 14.12
N ASP A 97 10.11 11.04 15.05
CA ASP A 97 11.54 10.90 14.78
C ASP A 97 11.87 9.68 13.92
N GLN A 98 11.17 8.56 14.11
CA GLN A 98 11.28 7.36 13.28
C GLN A 98 10.81 7.65 11.85
N ILE A 99 9.76 8.46 11.69
CA ILE A 99 9.30 8.93 10.38
C ILE A 99 10.38 9.75 9.65
N LYS A 100 11.13 10.61 10.36
CA LYS A 100 12.22 11.39 9.76
C LYS A 100 13.34 10.50 9.24
N GLU A 101 13.63 9.38 9.90
CA GLU A 101 14.64 8.41 9.44
C GLU A 101 14.14 7.55 8.28
N LEU A 102 12.88 7.11 8.30
CA LEU A 102 12.32 6.23 7.29
C LEU A 102 12.06 6.94 5.95
N LYS A 103 11.80 8.26 5.95
CA LYS A 103 11.55 9.03 4.72
C LYS A 103 12.72 8.97 3.73
N PRO A 104 13.97 9.34 4.12
CA PRO A 104 15.12 9.15 3.26
C PRO A 104 15.32 7.70 2.85
N PHE A 105 15.11 6.76 3.77
CA PHE A 105 15.28 5.33 3.51
C PHE A 105 14.39 4.79 2.38
N PHE A 106 13.14 5.26 2.28
CA PHE A 106 12.22 4.85 1.22
C PHE A 106 12.26 5.72 -0.04
N ARG A 107 13.07 6.79 -0.08
CA ARG A 107 13.04 7.79 -1.17
C ARG A 107 13.19 7.16 -2.56
N GLU A 108 14.27 6.40 -2.77
CA GLU A 108 14.55 5.77 -4.07
C GLU A 108 13.45 4.77 -4.46
N ALA A 109 12.96 4.00 -3.50
CA ALA A 109 11.87 3.04 -3.72
C ALA A 109 10.54 3.75 -4.08
N ASN A 110 10.28 4.93 -3.52
CA ASN A 110 9.11 5.74 -3.82
C ASN A 110 9.23 6.38 -5.21
N GLU A 111 10.43 6.84 -5.59
CA GLU A 111 10.70 7.35 -6.94
C GLU A 111 10.47 6.26 -8.00
N GLU A 112 11.00 5.06 -7.78
CA GLU A 112 10.75 3.89 -8.64
C GLU A 112 9.25 3.58 -8.75
N LEU A 113 8.51 3.67 -7.65
CA LEU A 113 7.06 3.48 -7.66
C LEU A 113 6.36 4.55 -8.49
N PHE A 114 6.73 5.81 -8.34
CA PHE A 114 6.08 6.91 -9.04
C PHE A 114 6.32 6.83 -10.55
N GLU A 115 7.52 6.46 -10.96
CA GLU A 115 7.84 6.17 -12.36
C GLU A 115 7.03 4.98 -12.89
N LEU A 116 6.96 3.89 -12.13
CA LEU A 116 6.20 2.69 -12.50
C LEU A 116 4.71 2.99 -12.71
N LEU A 117 4.13 3.85 -11.87
CA LEU A 117 2.70 4.17 -11.89
C LEU A 117 2.36 5.37 -12.77
N GLY A 118 3.35 6.17 -13.18
CA GLY A 118 3.14 7.44 -13.88
C GLY A 118 2.39 8.49 -13.04
N GLN A 119 2.42 8.35 -11.71
CA GLN A 119 1.78 9.28 -10.76
C GLN A 119 2.63 9.43 -9.51
N LYS A 120 2.60 10.62 -8.90
CA LYS A 120 3.27 10.91 -7.64
C LYS A 120 2.25 10.95 -6.51
N PHE A 121 2.61 10.33 -5.38
CA PHE A 121 1.85 10.46 -4.14
C PHE A 121 2.55 11.45 -3.22
N ASN A 122 1.78 12.31 -2.56
CA ASN A 122 2.33 13.33 -1.67
C ASN A 122 2.45 12.77 -0.25
N TRP A 123 3.28 11.74 -0.09
CA TRP A 123 3.55 11.14 1.22
C TRP A 123 4.43 12.08 2.02
N LYS A 124 3.81 12.69 3.03
CA LYS A 124 4.41 13.74 3.85
C LYS A 124 5.48 13.21 4.74
#